data_AF-A0A2M7AI25-F1
#
_entry.id   AF-A0A2M7AI25-F1
#
_cell.length_a   1.000
_cell.length_b   1.000
_cell.length_c   1.000
_cell.angle_alpha   90.00
_cell.angle_beta   90.00
_cell.angle_gamma   90.00
#
_symmetry.space_group_name_H-M   'P 1'
#
loop_
_entity.id
_entity.type
_entity.pdbx_description
1 polymer ?
#
loop_
_entity_poly.entity_id
_entity_poly.type
_entity_poly.pdbx_seq_one_letter_code
_entity_poly.pdbx_strand_id
1 'polypeptide(L)'
;MKMSVEKLAMKYGSTCYISFETALSYYCVIDQCIFKVSWATLRDDFEFKYQNFLLEFINIDEDNFFGYMNMEGSFGDKILYAEAEKAFVDWIWLYELRGWKIQLDEINWAVLSREKVDNYSKKMGINYLRYMVNIKEYKECSHPKYAIIAQQQEQWLNS
;
A
#
# COMPACT_ATOMS: atom_id res chain seq x y z
N MET A 1 -29.76 12.61 -0.31
CA MET A 1 -28.93 11.42 -0.61
C MET A 1 -27.69 11.52 0.27
N LYS A 2 -27.44 10.58 1.19
CA LYS A 2 -26.14 10.53 1.89
C LYS A 2 -25.08 10.11 0.87
N MET A 3 -24.03 10.90 0.73
CA MET A 3 -22.91 10.61 -0.18
C MET A 3 -21.73 10.14 0.67
N SER A 4 -21.28 8.91 0.43
CA SER A 4 -20.03 8.35 0.97
C SER A 4 -18.83 9.18 0.52
N VAL A 5 -17.78 9.16 1.33
CA VAL A 5 -16.47 9.70 0.97
C VAL A 5 -15.95 8.99 -0.28
N GLU A 6 -16.19 7.69 -0.37
CA GLU A 6 -15.73 6.83 -1.45
C GLU A 6 -16.49 7.10 -2.76
N LYS A 7 -17.81 7.30 -2.70
CA LYS A 7 -18.60 7.69 -3.88
C LYS A 7 -18.22 9.08 -4.37
N LEU A 8 -17.91 9.99 -3.46
CA LEU A 8 -17.37 11.30 -3.81
C LEU A 8 -16.01 11.17 -4.49
N ALA A 9 -15.13 10.34 -3.94
CA ALA A 9 -13.81 10.08 -4.49
C ALA A 9 -13.88 9.52 -5.92
N MET A 10 -14.74 8.51 -6.14
CA MET A 10 -14.97 7.94 -7.48
C MET A 10 -15.50 8.97 -8.48
N LYS A 11 -16.32 9.93 -8.04
CA LYS A 11 -16.82 11.01 -8.91
C LYS A 11 -15.70 11.94 -9.37
N TYR A 12 -14.74 12.27 -8.51
CA TYR A 12 -13.64 13.20 -8.85
C TYR A 12 -12.45 12.50 -9.51
N GLY A 13 -12.09 11.31 -9.01
CA GLY A 13 -10.98 10.51 -9.54
C GLY A 13 -11.30 9.80 -10.86
N SER A 14 -12.58 9.65 -11.20
CA SER A 14 -13.16 8.93 -12.36
C SER A 14 -12.71 7.47 -12.51
N THR A 15 -11.41 7.25 -12.75
CA THR A 15 -10.75 5.95 -12.83
C THR A 15 -9.73 5.89 -11.70
N CYS A 16 -10.15 5.37 -10.55
CA CYS A 16 -9.32 5.31 -9.34
C CYS A 16 -9.66 4.10 -8.45
N TYR A 17 -8.70 3.69 -7.63
CA TYR A 17 -8.86 2.67 -6.60
C TYR A 17 -8.13 3.08 -5.31
N ILE A 18 -8.57 2.58 -4.16
CA ILE A 18 -7.90 2.81 -2.88
C ILE A 18 -6.61 1.97 -2.85
N SER A 19 -5.48 2.59 -2.52
CA SER A 19 -4.17 1.94 -2.48
C SER A 19 -3.27 2.52 -1.37
N PHE A 20 -1.96 2.36 -1.50
CA PHE A 20 -0.91 2.92 -0.64
C PHE A 20 -1.15 2.60 0.85
N GLU A 21 -0.84 3.53 1.75
CA GLU A 21 -0.98 3.33 3.19
C GLU A 21 -2.43 3.07 3.61
N THR A 22 -3.42 3.59 2.88
CA THR A 22 -4.84 3.36 3.18
C THR A 22 -5.21 1.89 3.02
N ALA A 23 -4.85 1.29 1.88
CA ALA A 23 -5.09 -0.14 1.67
C ALA A 23 -4.20 -1.01 2.58
N LEU A 24 -2.94 -0.63 2.77
CA LEU A 24 -2.05 -1.34 3.69
C LEU A 24 -2.59 -1.39 5.13
N SER A 25 -3.14 -0.28 5.62
CA SER A 25 -3.79 -0.23 6.94
C SER A 25 -5.06 -1.09 6.96
N TYR A 26 -5.88 -1.03 5.90
CA TYR A 26 -7.10 -1.85 5.78
C TYR A 26 -6.81 -3.36 5.87
N TYR A 27 -5.73 -3.83 5.24
CA TYR A 27 -5.32 -5.25 5.28
C TYR A 27 -4.42 -5.60 6.46
N CYS A 28 -4.21 -4.68 7.42
CA CYS A 28 -3.31 -4.88 8.56
C CYS A 28 -1.87 -5.25 8.16
N VAL A 29 -1.40 -4.71 7.04
CA VAL A 29 0.01 -4.81 6.59
C VAL A 29 0.87 -3.83 7.39
N ILE A 30 0.32 -2.67 7.74
CA ILE A 30 0.92 -1.67 8.63
C ILE A 30 -0.06 -1.30 9.75
N ASP A 31 0.46 -0.99 10.93
CA ASP A 31 -0.33 -0.58 12.11
C ASP A 31 -0.47 0.96 12.25
N GLN A 32 0.00 1.72 11.25
CA GLN A 32 -0.01 3.18 11.29
C GLN A 32 -1.42 3.76 11.12
N CYS A 33 -1.74 4.79 11.89
CA CYS A 33 -2.99 5.53 11.75
C CYS A 33 -2.92 6.44 10.52
N ILE A 34 -3.89 6.29 9.62
CA ILE A 34 -3.90 6.97 8.34
C ILE A 34 -4.60 8.32 8.44
N PHE A 35 -3.88 9.40 8.12
CA PHE A 35 -4.41 10.77 8.13
C PHE A 35 -5.10 11.18 6.82
N LYS A 36 -4.75 10.53 5.71
CA LYS A 36 -5.28 10.80 4.37
C LYS A 36 -5.77 9.51 3.72
N VAL A 37 -6.94 9.53 3.10
CA VAL A 37 -7.40 8.40 2.30
C VAL A 37 -6.80 8.54 0.90
N SER A 38 -5.84 7.68 0.59
CA SER A 38 -5.04 7.75 -0.64
C SER A 38 -5.58 6.81 -1.73
N TRP A 39 -5.71 7.36 -2.92
CA TRP A 39 -6.26 6.71 -4.11
C TRP A 39 -5.24 6.76 -5.23
N ALA A 40 -5.05 5.63 -5.90
CA ALA A 40 -4.35 5.61 -7.19
C ALA A 40 -5.33 5.99 -8.29
N THR A 41 -4.93 6.85 -9.24
CA THR A 41 -5.79 7.32 -10.32
C THR A 41 -5.02 7.47 -11.64
N LEU A 42 -5.71 7.37 -12.77
CA LEU A 42 -5.15 7.71 -14.09
C LEU A 42 -5.14 9.23 -14.38
N ARG A 43 -5.67 10.05 -13.46
CA ARG A 43 -5.66 11.51 -13.56
C ARG A 43 -4.39 12.08 -12.92
N ASP A 44 -4.12 13.37 -13.15
CA ASP A 44 -3.05 14.10 -12.45
C ASP A 44 -3.20 14.01 -10.92
N ASP A 45 -2.11 14.26 -10.19
CA ASP A 45 -2.11 14.35 -8.73
C ASP A 45 -3.03 15.48 -8.24
N PHE A 46 -3.91 15.19 -7.28
CA PHE A 46 -4.67 16.22 -6.58
C PHE A 46 -5.11 15.79 -5.19
N GLU A 47 -5.34 16.78 -4.33
CA GLU A 47 -5.92 16.58 -3.01
C GLU A 47 -7.19 17.40 -2.87
N PHE A 48 -8.16 16.90 -2.12
CA PHE A 48 -9.22 17.76 -1.64
C PHE A 48 -9.75 17.30 -0.27
N LYS A 49 -10.21 18.28 0.50
CA LYS A 49 -10.80 18.05 1.82
C LYS A 49 -12.31 17.92 1.69
N TYR A 50 -12.87 16.88 2.28
CA TYR A 50 -14.31 16.71 2.43
C TYR A 50 -14.66 16.37 3.88
N GLN A 51 -15.38 17.28 4.53
CA GLN A 51 -15.66 17.20 5.97
C GLN A 51 -14.35 17.04 6.77
N ASN A 52 -14.20 15.93 7.50
CA ASN A 52 -13.03 15.59 8.29
C ASN A 52 -12.04 14.68 7.55
N PHE A 53 -12.30 14.36 6.28
CA PHE A 53 -11.44 13.50 5.47
C PHE A 53 -10.58 14.35 4.53
N LEU A 54 -9.29 14.03 4.48
CA LEU A 54 -8.40 14.48 3.42
C LEU A 54 -8.26 13.35 2.41
N LEU A 55 -8.68 13.59 1.18
CA LEU A 55 -8.58 12.65 0.08
C LEU A 55 -7.40 13.05 -0.78
N GLU A 56 -6.52 12.09 -1.05
CA GLU A 56 -5.32 12.26 -1.86
C GLU A 56 -5.43 11.33 -3.06
N PHE A 57 -5.23 11.88 -4.26
CA PHE A 57 -5.22 11.16 -5.52
C PHE A 57 -3.83 11.26 -6.10
N ILE A 58 -3.23 10.10 -6.32
CA ILE A 58 -1.88 9.94 -6.83
C ILE A 58 -2.00 9.35 -8.21
N ASN A 59 -1.45 10.05 -9.20
CA ASN A 59 -1.37 9.59 -10.56
C ASN A 59 -0.56 8.30 -10.62
N ILE A 60 -1.03 7.32 -11.38
CA ILE A 60 -0.29 6.11 -11.71
C ILE A 60 -0.43 5.84 -13.21
N ASP A 61 0.64 5.39 -13.84
CA ASP A 61 0.62 5.06 -15.27
C ASP A 61 -0.37 3.93 -15.58
N GLU A 62 -0.92 3.93 -16.79
CA GLU A 62 -1.89 2.92 -17.24
C GLU A 62 -1.36 1.48 -17.10
N ASP A 63 -0.07 1.27 -17.40
CA ASP A 63 0.58 -0.05 -17.27
C ASP A 63 0.67 -0.55 -15.82
N ASN A 64 0.64 0.39 -14.87
CA ASN A 64 0.71 0.16 -13.42
C ASN A 64 -0.68 0.17 -12.76
N PHE A 65 -1.74 0.46 -13.50
CA PHE A 65 -3.14 0.47 -13.05
C PHE A 65 -3.75 -0.95 -13.11
N PHE A 66 -3.38 -1.81 -12.17
CA PHE A 66 -3.88 -3.19 -12.06
C PHE A 66 -3.94 -3.64 -10.59
N GLY A 67 -4.29 -4.92 -10.36
CA GLY A 67 -4.15 -5.54 -9.02
C GLY A 67 -5.16 -5.03 -8.00
N TYR A 68 -6.36 -4.69 -8.46
CA TYR A 68 -7.46 -4.23 -7.63
C TYR A 68 -8.70 -5.11 -7.79
N MET A 69 -9.57 -5.11 -6.78
CA MET A 69 -10.81 -5.87 -6.71
C MET A 69 -12.00 -4.98 -6.36
N ASN A 70 -13.20 -5.41 -6.75
CA ASN A 70 -14.43 -4.75 -6.32
C ASN A 70 -14.73 -5.12 -4.87
N MET A 71 -14.89 -4.11 -4.03
CA MET A 71 -15.29 -4.20 -2.63
C MET A 71 -16.60 -3.44 -2.42
N GLU A 72 -17.37 -3.85 -1.42
CA GLU A 72 -18.56 -3.13 -1.00
C GLU A 72 -18.18 -1.96 -0.08
N GLY A 73 -18.63 -0.76 -0.45
CA GLY A 73 -18.41 0.46 0.31
C GLY A 73 -19.42 0.70 1.41
N SER A 74 -19.21 1.78 2.17
CA SER A 74 -20.00 2.16 3.34
C SER A 74 -21.52 2.23 3.13
N PHE A 75 -21.98 2.43 1.89
CA PHE A 75 -23.41 2.48 1.53
C PHE A 75 -23.78 1.51 0.39
N GLY A 76 -23.04 0.41 0.23
CA GLY A 76 -23.29 -0.59 -0.82
C GLY A 76 -22.78 -0.19 -2.21
N ASP A 77 -22.05 0.93 -2.31
CA ASP A 77 -21.40 1.33 -3.56
C ASP A 77 -20.25 0.36 -3.87
N LYS A 78 -20.05 -0.01 -5.14
CA LYS A 78 -18.88 -0.80 -5.57
C LYS A 78 -17.67 0.12 -5.65
N ILE A 79 -16.64 -0.18 -4.86
CA ILE A 79 -15.38 0.57 -4.83
C ILE A 79 -14.26 -0.36 -5.25
N LEU A 80 -13.27 0.17 -5.96
CA LEU A 80 -12.05 -0.57 -6.28
C LEU A 80 -11.04 -0.41 -5.13
N TYR A 81 -10.55 -1.53 -4.62
CA TYR A 81 -9.46 -1.60 -3.65
C TYR A 81 -8.29 -2.37 -4.24
N ALA A 82 -7.08 -1.86 -4.09
CA ALA A 82 -5.87 -2.63 -4.34
C ALA A 82 -5.90 -3.91 -3.51
N GLU A 83 -5.43 -5.03 -4.06
CA GLU A 83 -5.06 -6.17 -3.23
C GLU A 83 -3.91 -5.77 -2.29
N ALA A 84 -3.77 -6.46 -1.15
CA ALA A 84 -2.74 -6.14 -0.15
C ALA A 84 -1.33 -6.07 -0.75
N GLU A 85 -0.99 -7.01 -1.64
CA GLU A 85 0.30 -7.04 -2.33
C GLU A 85 0.46 -5.90 -3.32
N LYS A 86 -0.63 -5.49 -4.00
CA LYS A 86 -0.57 -4.34 -4.91
C LYS A 86 -0.39 -3.05 -4.13
N ALA A 87 -1.11 -2.87 -3.03
CA ALA A 87 -0.97 -1.72 -2.14
C ALA A 87 0.47 -1.58 -1.62
N PHE A 88 1.11 -2.71 -1.27
CA PHE A 88 2.51 -2.74 -0.84
C PHE A 88 3.47 -2.27 -1.94
N VAL A 89 3.30 -2.78 -3.16
CA VAL A 89 4.15 -2.42 -4.29
C VAL A 89 3.91 -0.97 -4.73
N ASP A 90 2.66 -0.49 -4.70
CA ASP A 90 2.29 0.91 -4.95
C ASP A 90 2.91 1.87 -3.96
N TRP A 91 2.91 1.51 -2.68
CA TRP A 91 3.52 2.30 -1.63
C TRP A 91 5.02 2.44 -1.83
N ILE A 92 5.72 1.34 -2.16
CA ILE A 92 7.15 1.39 -2.50
C ILE A 92 7.40 2.26 -3.73
N TRP A 93 6.61 2.05 -4.79
CA TRP A 93 6.69 2.84 -6.01
C TRP A 93 6.61 4.35 -5.73
N LEU A 94 5.60 4.75 -4.95
CA LEU A 94 5.37 6.13 -4.58
C LEU A 94 6.57 6.69 -3.80
N TYR A 95 7.08 5.93 -2.84
CA TYR A 95 8.22 6.37 -2.04
C TYR A 95 9.50 6.49 -2.87
N GLU A 96 9.73 5.57 -3.80
CA GLU A 96 10.82 5.67 -4.78
C GLU A 96 10.69 6.92 -5.64
N LEU A 97 9.50 7.15 -6.19
CA LEU A 97 9.20 8.31 -7.03
C LEU A 97 9.42 9.64 -6.28
N ARG A 98 9.06 9.70 -5.00
CA ARG A 98 9.21 10.90 -4.15
C ARG A 98 10.59 11.01 -3.48
N GLY A 99 11.45 10.00 -3.62
CA GLY A 99 12.75 9.94 -2.94
C GLY A 99 12.63 9.84 -1.41
N TRP A 100 11.54 9.27 -0.91
CA TRP A 100 11.30 9.08 0.52
C TRP A 100 11.98 7.82 1.04
N LYS A 101 12.24 7.81 2.35
CA LYS A 101 12.87 6.66 3.01
C LYS A 101 11.86 5.53 3.14
N ILE A 102 12.18 4.38 2.58
CA ILE A 102 11.41 3.14 2.73
C ILE A 102 11.98 2.35 3.90
N GLN A 103 11.11 1.96 4.83
CA GLN A 103 11.45 1.12 5.97
C GLN A 103 10.45 -0.02 6.05
N LEU A 104 10.94 -1.26 6.00
CA LEU A 104 10.11 -2.46 5.98
C LEU A 104 10.04 -3.19 7.33
N ASP A 105 10.58 -2.58 8.39
CA ASP A 105 10.65 -3.17 9.73
C ASP A 105 9.31 -3.16 10.50
N GLU A 106 8.29 -2.51 9.95
CA GLU A 106 6.92 -2.47 10.48
C GLU A 106 5.91 -3.23 9.62
N ILE A 107 6.36 -3.94 8.59
CA ILE A 107 5.50 -4.70 7.69
C ILE A 107 5.11 -6.03 8.31
N ASN A 108 3.80 -6.29 8.39
CA ASN A 108 3.27 -7.60 8.71
C ASN A 108 3.36 -8.52 7.48
N TRP A 109 4.47 -9.23 7.34
CA TRP A 109 4.70 -10.12 6.21
C TRP A 109 3.73 -11.31 6.13
N ALA A 110 3.06 -11.66 7.23
CA ALA A 110 2.16 -12.82 7.27
C ALA A 110 0.85 -12.62 6.49
N VAL A 111 0.48 -11.37 6.18
CA VAL A 111 -0.75 -11.06 5.42
C VAL A 111 -0.52 -10.92 3.92
N LEU A 112 0.73 -10.95 3.47
CA LEU A 112 1.09 -10.83 2.06
C LEU A 112 1.38 -12.21 1.47
N SER A 113 1.13 -12.38 0.17
CA SER A 113 1.64 -13.50 -0.62
C SER A 113 2.95 -13.10 -1.31
N ARG A 114 4.03 -13.82 -1.02
CA ARG A 114 5.34 -13.54 -1.63
C ARG A 114 5.32 -13.67 -3.14
N GLU A 115 4.68 -14.71 -3.67
CA GLU A 115 4.52 -14.92 -5.10
C GLU A 115 3.84 -13.70 -5.78
N LYS A 116 2.76 -13.19 -5.18
CA LYS A 116 2.05 -12.02 -5.72
C LYS A 116 2.87 -10.74 -5.61
N VAL A 117 3.55 -10.51 -4.48
CA VAL A 117 4.45 -9.36 -4.31
C VAL A 117 5.56 -9.41 -5.37
N ASP A 118 6.20 -10.55 -5.58
CA ASP A 118 7.24 -10.74 -6.60
C ASP A 118 6.70 -10.47 -8.00
N ASN A 119 5.53 -11.00 -8.35
CA ASN A 119 4.88 -10.79 -9.65
C ASN A 119 4.53 -9.32 -9.90
N TYR A 120 3.96 -8.63 -8.91
CA TYR A 120 3.58 -7.23 -9.02
C TYR A 120 4.81 -6.31 -9.06
N SER A 121 5.81 -6.58 -8.22
CA SER A 121 7.08 -5.85 -8.22
C SER A 121 7.78 -5.98 -9.57
N LYS A 122 7.85 -7.20 -10.12
CA LYS A 122 8.43 -7.44 -11.45
C LYS A 122 7.69 -6.67 -12.54
N LYS A 123 6.34 -6.65 -12.51
CA LYS A 123 5.54 -5.94 -13.50
C LYS A 123 5.78 -4.42 -13.44
N MET A 124 5.94 -3.86 -12.24
CA MET A 124 6.18 -2.42 -12.04
C MET A 124 7.67 -2.03 -12.11
N GLY A 125 8.58 -2.99 -12.32
CA GLY A 125 10.03 -2.72 -12.34
C GLY A 125 10.63 -2.38 -10.99
N ILE A 126 10.00 -2.80 -9.89
CA ILE A 126 10.40 -2.50 -8.51
C ILE A 126 11.21 -3.65 -7.94
N ASN A 127 12.26 -3.32 -7.18
CA ASN A 127 13.06 -4.28 -6.44
C ASN A 127 12.94 -4.02 -4.94
N TYR A 128 11.84 -4.48 -4.33
CA TYR A 128 11.58 -4.26 -2.90
C TYR A 128 12.62 -4.92 -1.98
N LEU A 129 13.29 -5.99 -2.44
CA LEU A 129 14.29 -6.71 -1.67
C LEU A 129 15.47 -5.83 -1.24
N ARG A 130 15.73 -4.73 -1.95
CA ARG A 130 16.80 -3.78 -1.59
C ARG A 130 16.53 -3.00 -0.29
N TYR A 131 15.28 -3.00 0.17
CA TYR A 131 14.84 -2.31 1.39
C TYR A 131 14.71 -3.25 2.58
N MET A 132 14.93 -4.55 2.36
CA MET A 132 14.92 -5.53 3.42
C MET A 132 16.08 -5.29 4.39
N VAL A 133 15.84 -5.64 5.65
CA VAL A 133 16.85 -5.44 6.70
C VAL A 133 17.98 -6.44 6.54
N ASN A 134 19.18 -6.07 7.01
CA ASN A 134 20.26 -7.04 7.14
C ASN A 134 19.94 -8.00 8.32
N ILE A 135 19.50 -9.21 7.98
CA ILE A 135 19.07 -10.23 8.95
C ILE A 135 20.16 -10.56 9.97
N LYS A 136 21.43 -10.59 9.56
CA LYS A 136 22.56 -10.90 10.47
C LYS A 136 22.74 -9.79 11.50
N GLU A 137 22.82 -8.55 11.03
CA GLU A 137 22.94 -7.37 11.90
C GLU A 137 21.75 -7.27 12.87
N TYR A 138 20.54 -7.54 12.41
CA TYR A 138 19.34 -7.47 13.25
C TYR A 138 19.30 -8.58 14.32
N LYS A 139 19.82 -9.78 14.02
CA LYS A 139 19.95 -10.89 15.00
C LYS A 139 21.01 -10.60 16.07
N GLU A 140 22.01 -9.77 15.76
CA GLU A 140 23.07 -9.37 16.69
C GLU A 140 22.66 -8.19 17.60
N CYS A 141 21.58 -7.48 17.25
CA CYS A 141 21.09 -6.35 18.02
C CYS A 141 20.52 -6.81 19.38
N SER A 142 20.80 -6.04 20.43
CA SER A 142 20.43 -6.39 21.81
C SER A 142 18.93 -6.33 22.10
N HIS A 143 18.18 -5.49 21.38
CA HIS A 143 16.76 -5.29 21.62
C HIS A 143 15.90 -6.39 20.93
N PRO A 144 14.98 -7.07 21.65
CA PRO A 144 14.20 -8.20 21.12
C PRO A 144 13.43 -7.92 19.83
N LYS A 145 12.96 -6.68 19.63
CA LYS A 145 12.27 -6.22 18.41
C LYS A 145 13.02 -6.65 17.13
N TYR A 146 14.34 -6.48 17.08
CA TYR A 146 15.11 -6.72 15.86
C TYR A 146 15.23 -8.21 15.53
N ALA A 147 15.33 -9.07 16.54
CA ALA A 147 15.32 -10.52 16.34
C ALA A 147 13.98 -11.00 15.76
N ILE A 148 12.86 -10.43 16.22
CA ILE A 148 11.52 -10.75 15.71
C ILE A 148 11.40 -10.34 14.23
N ILE A 149 11.80 -9.11 13.89
CA ILE A 149 11.79 -8.62 12.50
C ILE A 149 12.65 -9.53 11.61
N ALA A 150 13.86 -9.86 12.06
CA ALA A 150 14.76 -10.73 11.31
C ALA A 150 14.15 -12.11 11.07
N GLN A 151 13.49 -12.70 12.07
CA GLN A 151 12.81 -13.99 11.95
C GLN A 151 11.62 -13.93 10.98
N GLN A 152 10.77 -12.91 11.07
CA GLN A 152 9.64 -12.74 10.15
C GLN A 152 10.13 -12.56 8.70
N GLN A 153 11.16 -11.76 8.50
CA GLN A 153 11.74 -11.55 7.18
C GLN A 153 12.39 -12.83 6.63
N GLU A 154 13.07 -13.61 7.48
CA GLU A 154 13.65 -14.90 7.10
C GLU A 154 12.57 -15.91 6.72
N GLN A 155 11.44 -15.95 7.44
CA GLN A 155 10.30 -16.79 7.09
C GLN A 155 9.70 -16.37 5.74
N TRP A 156 9.52 -15.07 5.52
CA TRP A 156 9.06 -14.52 4.25
C TRP A 156 9.97 -14.89 3.09
N LEU A 157 11.29 -14.75 3.24
CA LEU A 157 12.22 -15.07 2.15
C LEU A 157 12.25 -16.56 1.79
N ASN A 158 11.78 -17.43 2.68
CA ASN A 158 11.71 -18.87 2.49
C ASN A 158 10.30 -19.38 2.12
N SER A 159 9.30 -18.50 2.00
CA SER A 159 7.94 -18.85 1.56
C SER A 159 7.76 -18.82 0.04
#